data_AF-A0A963MDA2-F1
#
_entry.id   AF-A0A963MDA2-F1
#
_cell.length_a   1.000
_cell.length_b   1.000
_cell.length_c   1.000
_cell.angle_alpha   90.00
_cell.angle_beta   90.00
_cell.angle_gamma   90.00
#
_symmetry.space_group_name_H-M   'P 1'
#
loop_
_entity.id
_entity.type
_entity.pdbx_description
1 polymer ?
#
loop_
_entity_poly.entity_id
_entity_poly.type
_entity_poly.pdbx_seq_one_letter_code
_entity_poly.pdbx_strand_id
1 'polypeptide(L)'
;VTQIPISAAAFRDNGLVKQDIAAIVRADLERSGQFKFIEPLPARLDETSRPDLTAWRDKGTDALLTGSVSRLADGRFDVRFRLWDSVRGQDLGGLSYPVGAADLRYAAHKIADYIYEKLTGDKGVFATRIAYVTKAGPKYTLLVADSDGENARATLTSPEPIISPSWAPGGAQLAYVSFESR
;
A
#
# COMPACT_ATOMS: atom_id res chain seq x y z
N VAL A 1 -21.77 7.53 -4.29
CA VAL A 1 -20.60 7.27 -5.17
C VAL A 1 -20.60 5.78 -5.46
N THR A 2 -20.48 5.38 -6.72
CA THR A 2 -20.42 3.96 -7.09
C THR A 2 -18.99 3.48 -6.90
N GLN A 3 -18.79 2.45 -6.07
CA GLN A 3 -17.47 1.88 -5.82
C GLN A 3 -17.05 0.96 -6.96
N ILE A 4 -15.75 0.91 -7.27
CA ILE A 4 -15.16 0.00 -8.26
C ILE A 4 -14.95 -1.39 -7.62
N PRO A 5 -15.62 -2.44 -8.11
CA PRO A 5 -15.39 -3.81 -7.66
C PRO A 5 -14.00 -4.32 -8.07
N ILE A 6 -13.20 -4.74 -7.10
CA ILE A 6 -11.83 -5.23 -7.35
C ILE A 6 -11.58 -6.54 -6.62
N SER A 7 -10.86 -7.46 -7.27
CA SER A 7 -10.30 -8.65 -6.65
C SER A 7 -8.78 -8.62 -6.71
N ALA A 8 -8.13 -9.19 -5.70
CA ALA A 8 -6.69 -9.42 -5.68
C ALA A 8 -6.44 -10.91 -5.44
N ALA A 9 -5.84 -11.59 -6.41
CA ALA A 9 -5.37 -12.94 -6.22
C ALA A 9 -4.21 -12.95 -5.20
N ALA A 10 -4.09 -14.02 -4.43
CA ALA A 10 -2.94 -14.20 -3.55
C ALA A 10 -1.66 -14.18 -4.39
N PHE A 11 -0.69 -13.35 -4.00
CA PHE A 11 0.56 -13.24 -4.73
C PHE A 11 1.30 -14.57 -4.68
N ARG A 12 1.76 -15.06 -5.84
CA ARG A 12 2.59 -16.26 -5.92
C ARG A 12 3.83 -16.05 -5.04
N ASP A 13 4.17 -17.07 -4.26
CA ASP A 13 5.32 -17.08 -3.35
C ASP A 13 5.30 -15.99 -2.25
N ASN A 14 4.13 -15.42 -1.91
CA ASN A 14 4.02 -14.50 -0.77
C ASN A 14 4.51 -15.11 0.56
N GLY A 15 4.54 -16.45 0.68
CA GLY A 15 5.10 -17.14 1.86
C GLY A 15 6.60 -16.88 2.10
N LEU A 16 7.31 -16.28 1.15
CA LEU A 16 8.70 -15.82 1.33
C LEU A 16 8.83 -14.59 2.25
N VAL A 17 7.72 -13.90 2.49
CA VAL A 17 7.67 -12.67 3.28
C VAL A 17 6.58 -12.76 4.36
N LYS A 18 6.69 -11.92 5.39
CA LYS A 18 5.69 -11.90 6.48
C LYS A 18 4.46 -11.06 6.13
N GLN A 19 4.64 -10.07 5.26
CA GLN A 19 3.59 -9.16 4.82
C GLN A 19 2.73 -9.85 3.76
N ASP A 20 1.41 -9.81 3.93
CA ASP A 20 0.49 -10.16 2.86
C ASP A 20 0.32 -8.96 1.94
N ILE A 21 1.01 -9.00 0.79
CA ILE A 21 1.05 -7.89 -0.16
C ILE A 21 -0.36 -7.61 -0.72
N ALA A 22 -1.10 -8.65 -1.08
CA ALA A 22 -2.45 -8.50 -1.63
C ALA A 22 -3.42 -7.93 -0.59
N ALA A 23 -3.31 -8.36 0.68
CA ALA A 23 -4.14 -7.84 1.76
C ALA A 23 -3.87 -6.36 2.07
N ILE A 24 -2.61 -5.91 2.01
CA ILE A 24 -2.28 -4.49 2.18
C ILE A 24 -2.87 -3.65 1.04
N VAL A 25 -2.68 -4.08 -0.21
CA VAL A 25 -3.27 -3.39 -1.38
C VAL A 25 -4.79 -3.30 -1.26
N ARG A 26 -5.45 -4.40 -0.87
CA ARG A 26 -6.89 -4.41 -0.61
C ARG A 26 -7.27 -3.38 0.46
N ALA A 27 -6.61 -3.40 1.61
CA ALA A 27 -6.92 -2.52 2.73
C ALA A 27 -6.76 -1.03 2.35
N ASP A 28 -5.75 -0.70 1.54
CA ASP A 28 -5.52 0.66 1.03
C ASP A 28 -6.66 1.13 0.12
N LEU A 29 -6.98 0.33 -0.89
CA LEU A 29 -8.02 0.66 -1.86
C LEU A 29 -9.40 0.76 -1.18
N GLU A 30 -9.73 -0.15 -0.26
CA GLU A 30 -10.98 -0.08 0.51
C GLU A 30 -11.03 1.17 1.42
N ARG A 31 -9.93 1.53 2.08
CA ARG A 31 -9.84 2.71 2.95
C ARG A 31 -10.06 4.02 2.20
N SER A 32 -9.82 4.05 0.89
CA SER A 32 -10.13 5.22 0.05
C SER A 32 -11.64 5.47 -0.12
N GLY A 33 -12.48 4.45 0.12
CA GLY A 33 -13.92 4.50 -0.13
C GLY A 33 -14.31 4.37 -1.61
N GLN A 34 -13.36 4.38 -2.55
CA GLN A 34 -13.63 4.28 -3.99
C GLN A 34 -13.76 2.83 -4.49
N PHE A 35 -13.29 1.85 -3.71
CA PHE A 35 -13.23 0.45 -4.11
C PHE A 35 -14.06 -0.42 -3.19
N LYS A 36 -14.56 -1.53 -3.75
CA LYS A 36 -15.22 -2.60 -3.01
C LYS A 36 -14.52 -3.91 -3.34
N PHE A 37 -14.05 -4.63 -2.32
CA PHE A 37 -13.41 -5.91 -2.56
C PHE A 37 -14.43 -7.01 -2.89
N ILE A 38 -14.07 -7.82 -3.88
CA ILE A 38 -14.77 -9.05 -4.26
C ILE A 38 -13.82 -10.22 -4.02
N GLU A 39 -14.28 -11.21 -3.24
CA GLU A 39 -13.49 -12.40 -2.91
C GLU A 39 -12.98 -13.07 -4.19
N PRO A 40 -11.66 -13.30 -4.32
CA PRO A 40 -11.09 -13.81 -5.55
C PRO A 40 -11.52 -15.24 -5.85
N LEU A 41 -11.54 -15.60 -7.13
CA LEU A 41 -11.67 -16.99 -7.54
C LEU A 41 -10.44 -17.79 -7.06
N PRO A 42 -10.61 -19.08 -6.71
CA PRO A 42 -9.50 -19.94 -6.35
C PRO A 42 -8.64 -20.22 -7.59
N ALA A 43 -7.60 -19.40 -7.78
CA ALA A 43 -6.68 -19.49 -8.91
C ALA A 43 -5.26 -19.16 -8.48
N ARG A 44 -4.27 -19.85 -9.06
CA ARG A 44 -2.85 -19.52 -8.91
C ARG A 44 -2.44 -18.61 -10.05
N LEU A 45 -2.50 -17.31 -9.81
CA LEU A 45 -2.19 -16.29 -10.81
C LEU A 45 -1.01 -15.42 -10.36
N ASP A 46 -0.13 -15.12 -11.29
CA ASP A 46 1.01 -14.22 -11.13
C ASP A 46 0.99 -13.11 -12.19
N GLU A 47 2.04 -12.30 -12.25
CA GLU A 47 2.18 -11.19 -13.20
C GLU A 47 2.33 -11.63 -14.67
N THR A 48 2.70 -12.89 -14.91
CA THR A 48 2.91 -13.46 -16.26
C THR A 48 1.69 -14.21 -16.77
N SER A 49 0.79 -14.58 -15.87
CA SER A 49 -0.44 -15.30 -16.16
C SER A 49 -1.34 -14.54 -17.14
N ARG A 50 -2.22 -15.26 -17.84
CA ARG A 50 -3.30 -14.71 -18.67
C ARG A 50 -4.62 -15.29 -18.16
N PRO A 51 -5.26 -14.65 -17.16
CA PRO A 51 -6.47 -15.18 -16.55
C PRO A 51 -7.64 -15.17 -17.53
N ASP A 52 -8.57 -16.10 -17.37
CA ASP A 52 -9.89 -16.01 -18.02
C ASP A 52 -10.73 -14.92 -17.32
N LEU A 53 -10.65 -13.70 -17.84
CA LEU A 53 -11.31 -12.52 -17.31
C LEU A 53 -12.84 -12.62 -17.32
N THR A 54 -13.42 -13.51 -18.14
CA THR A 54 -14.87 -13.73 -18.17
C THR A 54 -15.37 -14.26 -16.83
N ALA A 55 -14.69 -15.27 -16.28
CA ALA A 55 -15.06 -15.85 -14.99
C ALA A 55 -14.99 -14.82 -13.84
N TRP A 56 -14.01 -13.91 -13.87
CA TRP A 56 -13.87 -12.83 -12.89
C TRP A 56 -14.97 -11.78 -13.03
N ARG A 57 -15.27 -11.37 -14.27
CA ARG A 57 -16.38 -10.45 -14.54
C ARG A 57 -17.72 -11.04 -14.09
N ASP A 58 -17.97 -12.32 -14.36
CA ASP A 58 -19.21 -13.00 -13.97
C ASP A 58 -19.34 -13.12 -12.43
N LYS A 59 -18.21 -13.09 -11.70
CA LYS A 59 -18.16 -12.99 -10.23
C LYS A 59 -18.44 -11.57 -9.71
N GLY A 60 -18.53 -10.58 -10.60
CA GLY A 60 -18.74 -9.17 -10.28
C GLY A 60 -17.43 -8.40 -10.03
N THR A 61 -16.30 -8.90 -10.51
CA THR A 61 -15.00 -8.24 -10.42
C THR A 61 -14.77 -7.38 -11.66
N ASP A 62 -14.67 -6.06 -11.52
CA ASP A 62 -14.37 -5.16 -12.65
C ASP A 62 -12.87 -5.05 -12.90
N ALA A 63 -12.07 -5.06 -11.83
CA ALA A 63 -10.61 -5.05 -11.90
C ALA A 63 -9.99 -6.24 -11.15
N LEU A 64 -8.96 -6.85 -11.73
CA LEU A 64 -8.23 -7.97 -11.12
C LEU A 64 -6.75 -7.64 -10.96
N LEU A 65 -6.24 -7.79 -9.73
CA LEU A 65 -4.82 -7.74 -9.42
C LEU A 65 -4.24 -9.16 -9.33
N THR A 66 -3.15 -9.40 -10.06
CA THR A 66 -2.33 -10.62 -9.95
C THR A 66 -0.87 -10.24 -9.69
N GLY A 67 -0.07 -11.13 -9.12
CA GLY A 67 1.32 -10.80 -8.84
C GLY A 67 2.13 -11.93 -8.19
N SER A 68 3.41 -11.66 -7.99
CA SER A 68 4.33 -12.57 -7.32
C SER A 68 5.36 -11.83 -6.48
N VAL A 69 5.94 -12.55 -5.54
CA VAL A 69 7.09 -12.12 -4.74
C VAL A 69 8.24 -13.06 -5.02
N SER A 70 9.41 -12.54 -5.35
CA SER A 70 10.61 -13.35 -5.56
C SER A 70 11.78 -12.81 -4.76
N ARG A 71 12.69 -13.68 -4.32
CA ARG A 71 13.94 -13.27 -3.65
C ARG A 71 15.04 -13.06 -4.70
N LEU A 72 15.70 -11.91 -4.64
CA LEU A 72 16.82 -11.56 -5.49
C LEU A 72 18.15 -12.07 -4.91
N ALA A 73 19.17 -12.19 -5.76
CA ALA A 73 20.49 -12.70 -5.39
C ALA A 73 21.21 -11.85 -4.33
N ASP A 74 20.91 -10.54 -4.28
CA ASP A 74 21.44 -9.59 -3.30
C ASP A 74 20.68 -9.58 -1.96
N GLY A 75 19.71 -10.49 -1.81
CA GLY A 75 18.91 -10.63 -0.59
C GLY A 75 17.67 -9.73 -0.52
N ARG A 76 17.45 -8.84 -1.50
CA ARG A 76 16.20 -8.09 -1.65
C ARG A 76 15.07 -8.98 -2.14
N PHE A 77 13.86 -8.42 -2.16
CA PHE A 77 12.68 -9.02 -2.77
C PHE A 77 12.25 -8.20 -3.97
N ASP A 78 11.77 -8.86 -5.01
CA ASP A 78 11.12 -8.23 -6.15
C ASP A 78 9.63 -8.57 -6.10
N VAL A 79 8.82 -7.54 -5.85
CA VAL A 79 7.35 -7.63 -5.84
C VAL A 79 6.85 -7.18 -7.20
N ARG A 80 6.25 -8.11 -7.95
CA ARG A 80 5.74 -7.86 -9.30
C ARG A 80 4.23 -8.01 -9.31
N PHE A 81 3.58 -7.23 -10.15
CA PHE A 81 2.13 -7.32 -10.31
C PHE A 81 1.70 -7.02 -11.73
N ARG A 82 0.45 -7.35 -12.02
CA ARG A 82 -0.28 -6.94 -13.20
C ARG A 82 -1.74 -6.63 -12.84
N LEU A 83 -2.27 -5.60 -13.47
CA LEU A 83 -3.66 -5.16 -13.31
C LEU A 83 -4.43 -5.47 -14.59
N TRP A 84 -5.64 -6.00 -14.43
CA TRP A 84 -6.53 -6.35 -15.53
C TRP A 84 -7.86 -5.63 -15.39
N ASP A 85 -8.41 -5.20 -16.53
CA ASP A 85 -9.81 -4.81 -16.67
C ASP A 85 -10.61 -6.04 -17.11
N SER A 86 -11.38 -6.60 -16.18
CA SER A 86 -12.18 -7.81 -16.45
C SER A 86 -13.39 -7.53 -17.34
N VAL A 87 -13.88 -6.29 -17.34
CA VAL A 87 -15.05 -5.87 -18.14
C VAL A 87 -14.69 -5.79 -19.61
N ARG A 88 -13.58 -5.10 -19.91
CA ARG A 88 -13.07 -4.88 -21.27
C ARG A 88 -12.13 -5.99 -21.75
N GLY A 89 -11.70 -6.87 -20.86
CA GLY A 89 -10.75 -7.94 -21.17
C GLY A 89 -9.34 -7.42 -21.46
N GLN A 90 -8.92 -6.33 -20.80
CA GLN A 90 -7.68 -5.62 -21.11
C GLN A 90 -6.60 -5.79 -20.04
N ASP A 91 -5.35 -5.85 -20.49
CA ASP A 91 -4.16 -5.71 -19.64
C ASP A 91 -3.92 -4.22 -19.39
N LEU A 92 -4.09 -3.77 -18.14
CA LEU A 92 -3.85 -2.38 -17.74
C LEU A 92 -2.39 -2.12 -17.37
N GLY A 93 -1.53 -3.14 -17.50
CA GLY A 93 -0.10 -3.07 -17.23
C GLY A 93 0.28 -3.55 -15.84
N GLY A 94 1.55 -3.38 -15.51
CA GLY A 94 2.14 -3.85 -14.26
C GLY A 94 3.54 -3.30 -14.07
N LEU A 95 4.05 -3.37 -12.84
CA LEU A 95 5.41 -2.94 -12.48
C LEU A 95 6.09 -3.97 -11.58
N SER A 96 7.38 -3.74 -11.35
CA SER A 96 8.26 -4.48 -10.46
C SER A 96 8.87 -3.52 -9.45
N TYR A 97 8.87 -3.90 -8.18
CA TYR A 97 9.44 -3.13 -7.08
C TYR A 97 10.52 -3.98 -6.36
N PRO A 98 11.80 -3.79 -6.71
CA PRO A 98 12.91 -4.43 -6.00
C PRO A 98 13.21 -3.69 -4.69
N VAL A 99 12.82 -4.28 -3.56
CA VAL A 99 12.83 -3.65 -2.23
C VAL A 99 13.51 -4.52 -1.17
N GLY A 100 14.05 -3.89 -0.13
CA GLY A 100 14.50 -4.60 1.06
C GLY A 100 13.33 -5.14 1.87
N ALA A 101 13.60 -6.07 2.80
CA ALA A 101 12.57 -6.66 3.66
C ALA A 101 11.77 -5.61 4.47
N ALA A 102 12.40 -4.50 4.84
CA ALA A 102 11.78 -3.41 5.58
C ALA A 102 10.77 -2.59 4.73
N ASP A 103 10.88 -2.64 3.41
CA ASP A 103 10.14 -1.80 2.47
C ASP A 103 9.05 -2.58 1.69
N LEU A 104 8.76 -3.83 2.10
CA LEU A 104 7.72 -4.65 1.48
C LEU A 104 6.33 -4.02 1.58
N ARG A 105 6.01 -3.39 2.72
CA ARG A 105 4.77 -2.63 2.89
C ARG A 105 4.72 -1.43 1.96
N TYR A 106 5.84 -0.71 1.84
CA TYR A 106 5.95 0.41 0.90
C TYR A 106 5.71 -0.04 -0.55
N ALA A 107 6.25 -1.18 -0.97
CA ALA A 107 5.96 -1.75 -2.28
C ALA A 107 4.46 -2.02 -2.48
N ALA A 108 3.78 -2.61 -1.49
CA ALA A 108 2.33 -2.84 -1.54
C ALA A 108 1.56 -1.52 -1.68
N HIS A 109 1.89 -0.50 -0.89
CA HIS A 109 1.27 0.82 -1.00
C HIS A 109 1.48 1.46 -2.39
N LYS A 110 2.66 1.28 -3.00
CA LYS A 110 2.94 1.75 -4.36
C LYS A 110 2.15 1.00 -5.43
N ILE A 111 1.81 -0.27 -5.19
CA ILE A 111 0.89 -1.02 -6.05
C ILE A 111 -0.52 -0.43 -5.92
N ALA A 112 -0.99 -0.16 -4.71
CA ALA A 112 -2.29 0.47 -4.48
C ALA A 112 -2.36 1.86 -5.15
N ASP A 113 -1.30 2.68 -5.05
CA ASP A 113 -1.24 3.99 -5.72
C ASP A 113 -1.38 3.86 -7.24
N TYR A 114 -0.68 2.89 -7.83
CA TYR A 114 -0.76 2.62 -9.26
C TYR A 114 -2.16 2.22 -9.69
N ILE A 115 -2.79 1.29 -8.96
CA ILE A 115 -4.14 0.82 -9.27
C ILE A 115 -5.15 1.96 -9.15
N TYR A 116 -5.06 2.74 -8.08
CA TYR A 116 -5.93 3.88 -7.84
C TYR A 116 -5.82 4.90 -8.97
N GLU A 117 -4.61 5.28 -9.38
CA GLU A 117 -4.40 6.22 -10.48
C GLU A 117 -4.86 5.66 -11.81
N LYS A 118 -4.62 4.38 -12.09
CA LYS A 118 -5.07 3.74 -13.34
C LYS A 118 -6.58 3.67 -13.48
N LEU A 119 -7.31 3.50 -12.38
CA LEU A 119 -8.76 3.29 -12.42
C LEU A 119 -9.57 4.56 -12.15
N THR A 120 -9.02 5.53 -11.43
CA THR A 120 -9.70 6.78 -11.09
C THR A 120 -9.19 8.00 -11.86
N GLY A 121 -7.94 7.96 -12.34
CA GLY A 121 -7.26 9.11 -12.92
C GLY A 121 -6.61 10.04 -11.90
N ASP A 122 -6.86 9.85 -10.60
CA ASP A 122 -6.30 10.64 -9.51
C ASP A 122 -5.08 9.95 -8.89
N LYS A 123 -4.10 10.71 -8.40
CA LYS A 123 -2.93 10.11 -7.74
C LYS A 123 -3.31 9.48 -6.41
N GLY A 124 -2.86 8.24 -6.20
CA GLY A 124 -2.92 7.58 -4.89
C GLY A 124 -2.00 8.23 -3.85
N VAL A 125 -2.37 8.10 -2.58
CA VAL A 125 -1.63 8.65 -1.43
C VAL A 125 -1.26 7.58 -0.40
N PHE A 126 -1.37 6.30 -0.74
CA PHE A 126 -1.19 5.21 0.21
C PHE A 126 0.28 5.04 0.62
N ALA A 127 1.22 5.30 -0.31
CA ALA A 127 2.65 5.25 -0.01
C ALA A 127 3.19 6.53 0.67
N THR A 128 2.30 7.38 1.20
CA THR A 128 2.67 8.55 1.99
C THR A 128 2.81 8.20 3.48
N ARG A 129 3.19 9.20 4.29
CA ARG A 129 3.36 9.07 5.74
C ARG A 129 2.59 10.16 6.47
N ILE A 130 2.19 9.85 7.69
CA ILE A 130 1.60 10.81 8.62
C ILE A 130 2.58 11.10 9.77
N ALA A 131 2.51 12.33 10.29
CA ALA A 131 3.21 12.70 11.52
C ALA A 131 2.16 13.09 12.57
N TYR A 132 2.31 12.56 13.78
CA TYR A 132 1.38 12.84 14.88
C TYR A 132 2.09 12.76 16.23
N VAL A 133 1.50 13.39 17.24
CA VAL A 133 2.03 13.40 18.61
C VAL A 133 1.11 12.57 19.49
N THR A 134 1.69 11.65 20.27
CA THR A 134 0.98 10.92 21.33
C THR A 134 1.45 11.40 22.69
N LYS A 135 0.58 11.32 23.69
CA LYS A 135 0.91 11.59 25.09
C LYS A 135 0.68 10.35 25.93
N ALA A 136 1.72 9.88 26.60
CA ALA A 136 1.67 8.76 27.53
C ALA A 136 2.23 9.20 28.88
N GLY A 137 1.35 9.38 29.87
CA GLY A 137 1.74 9.98 31.15
C GLY A 137 2.34 11.37 30.97
N PRO A 138 3.56 11.63 31.49
CA PRO A 138 4.23 12.93 31.35
C PRO A 138 4.97 13.10 30.02
N LYS A 139 5.03 12.07 29.15
CA LYS A 139 5.84 12.12 27.92
C LYS A 139 4.98 12.38 26.69
N TYR A 140 5.48 13.26 25.83
CA TYR A 140 4.99 13.52 24.49
C TYR A 140 5.94 12.89 23.47
N THR A 141 5.40 12.14 22.51
CA THR A 141 6.21 11.46 21.49
C THR A 141 5.70 11.88 20.12
N LEU A 142 6.59 12.46 19.31
CA LEU A 142 6.36 12.69 17.89
C LEU A 142 6.66 11.41 17.12
N LEU A 143 5.66 10.87 16.44
CA LEU A 143 5.77 9.67 15.61
C LEU A 143 5.58 10.01 14.13
N VAL A 144 6.25 9.25 13.29
CA VAL A 144 6.00 9.16 11.86
C VAL A 144 5.57 7.73 11.55
N ALA A 145 4.45 7.57 10.87
CA ALA A 145 3.91 6.27 10.46
C ALA A 145 3.54 6.30 8.97
N ASP A 146 3.34 5.12 8.38
CA ASP A 146 2.72 4.99 7.06
C ASP A 146 1.31 5.58 7.08
N SER A 147 0.73 5.89 5.91
CA SER A 147 -0.58 6.55 5.81
C SER A 147 -1.73 5.79 6.48
N ASP A 148 -1.56 4.48 6.71
CA ASP A 148 -2.49 3.61 7.41
C ASP A 148 -2.21 3.47 8.92
N GLY A 149 -1.20 4.17 9.44
CA GLY A 149 -0.81 4.16 10.85
C GLY A 149 0.20 3.07 11.22
N GLU A 150 0.55 2.18 10.29
CA GLU A 150 1.54 1.13 10.51
C GLU A 150 2.97 1.66 10.47
N ASN A 151 3.93 0.81 10.89
CA ASN A 151 5.36 1.15 10.91
C ASN A 151 5.68 2.46 11.67
N ALA A 152 4.91 2.78 12.72
CA ALA A 152 5.13 3.99 13.49
C ALA A 152 6.52 4.01 14.15
N ARG A 153 7.25 5.10 13.94
CA ARG A 153 8.60 5.33 14.49
C ARG A 153 8.62 6.61 15.30
N ALA A 154 9.08 6.51 16.55
CA ALA A 154 9.35 7.68 17.37
C ALA A 154 10.50 8.48 16.77
N THR A 155 10.25 9.75 16.46
CA THR A 155 11.23 10.70 15.93
C THR A 155 11.80 11.58 17.05
N LEU A 156 10.95 11.95 18.01
CA LEU A 156 11.32 12.71 19.21
C LEU A 156 10.45 12.29 20.38
N THR A 157 11.03 12.20 21.58
CA THR A 157 10.30 12.03 22.84
C THR A 157 10.71 13.15 23.80
N SER A 158 9.74 13.82 24.40
CA SER A 158 9.96 14.96 25.28
C SER A 158 9.09 14.89 26.55
N PRO A 159 9.56 15.36 27.72
CA PRO A 159 8.68 15.62 28.86
C PRO A 159 7.77 16.85 28.64
N GLU A 160 8.09 17.68 27.65
CA GLU A 160 7.35 18.89 27.31
C GLU A 160 6.49 18.70 26.05
N PRO A 161 5.43 19.52 25.84
CA PRO A 161 4.59 19.40 24.66
C PRO A 161 5.37 19.52 23.34
N ILE A 162 4.97 18.72 22.36
CA ILE A 162 5.39 18.86 20.96
C ILE A 162 4.15 19.23 20.16
N ILE A 163 4.20 20.31 19.40
CA ILE A 163 3.05 20.83 18.65
C ILE A 163 3.40 21.16 17.21
N SER A 164 2.35 21.20 16.38
CA SER A 164 2.38 21.68 15.00
C SER A 164 3.43 21.03 14.10
N PRO A 165 3.53 19.69 14.03
CA PRO A 165 4.43 19.04 13.08
C PRO A 165 4.02 19.39 11.64
N SER A 166 5.00 19.79 10.81
CA SER A 166 4.77 20.15 9.41
C SER A 166 5.87 19.60 8.52
N TRP A 167 5.48 18.93 7.44
CA TRP A 167 6.42 18.37 6.47
C TRP A 167 6.99 19.46 5.56
N ALA A 168 8.30 19.40 5.30
CA ALA A 168 8.91 20.17 4.22
C ALA A 168 8.40 19.65 2.85
N PRO A 169 8.38 20.50 1.81
CA PRO A 169 8.12 20.03 0.44
C PRO A 169 9.05 18.85 0.09
N GLY A 170 8.47 17.75 -0.36
CA GLY A 170 9.21 16.51 -0.65
C GLY A 170 9.33 15.52 0.52
N GLY A 171 8.86 15.85 1.72
CA GLY A 171 8.68 14.90 2.82
C GLY A 171 9.95 14.38 3.48
N ALA A 172 11.12 14.96 3.18
CA ALA A 172 12.41 14.53 3.74
C ALA A 172 12.67 15.10 5.15
N GLN A 173 11.98 16.17 5.53
CA GLN A 173 12.16 16.87 6.80
C GLN A 173 10.81 17.19 7.42
N LEU A 174 10.78 17.22 8.76
CA LEU A 174 9.62 17.58 9.56
C LEU A 174 10.01 18.69 10.53
N ALA A 175 9.38 19.85 10.40
CA ALA A 175 9.47 20.93 11.38
C ALA A 175 8.48 20.67 12.53
N TYR A 176 8.83 21.06 13.74
CA TYR A 176 7.97 20.96 14.93
C TYR A 176 8.34 22.06 15.93
N VAL A 177 7.43 22.33 16.87
CA VAL A 177 7.70 23.19 18.03
C VAL A 177 7.76 22.31 19.27
N SER A 178 8.83 22.45 20.05
CA SER A 178 8.95 21.88 21.39
C SER A 178 9.19 22.98 22.42
N PHE A 179 8.79 22.72 23.67
CA PHE A 179 8.99 23.64 24.80
C PHE A 179 10.18 23.21 25.68
N GLU A 180 11.04 22.34 25.15
CA GLU A 180 12.33 22.03 25.76
C GLU A 180 13.15 23.31 25.83
N SER A 181 13.27 23.86 27.03
CA SER A 181 13.88 25.16 27.27
C SER A 181 15.33 25.01 27.71
N ARG A 182 16.17 25.89 27.16
CA ARG A 182 17.56 26.27 27.55
C ARG A 182 18.09 25.73 28.88
#